data_AF-A0A9E4XGL0-F1
#
_entry.id   AF-A0A9E4XGL0-F1
#
_cell.length_a   1.000
_cell.length_b   1.000
_cell.length_c   1.000
_cell.angle_alpha   90.00
_cell.angle_beta   90.00
_cell.angle_gamma   90.00
#
_symmetry.space_group_name_H-M   'P 1'
#
loop_
_entity.id
_entity.type
_entity.pdbx_description
1 polymer ?
#
loop_
_entity_poly.entity_id
_entity_poly.type
_entity_poly.pdbx_seq_one_letter_code
_entity_poly.pdbx_strand_id
1 'polypeptide(L)'
;MDRKNELADWRSSPRRFFGKQIDVAVDEGGVHRPVAFSFDDEVHEIKVILHYREDSDFGKGHRGSHRWWQRHHRNYYRVKTTNDEIFEIYHDRGASTEHRDYRHWYVTRQF
;
A
#
# COMPACT_ATOMS: atom_id res chain seq x y z
N MET A 1 23.27 -21.10 -1.05
CA MET A 1 22.48 -20.02 -0.41
C MET A 1 21.12 -19.99 -1.09
N ASP A 2 20.12 -20.58 -0.42
CA ASP A 2 18.80 -20.87 -0.97
C ASP A 2 17.87 -19.66 -0.90
N ARG A 3 17.50 -19.12 -2.07
CA ARG A 3 16.49 -18.05 -2.27
C ARG A 3 15.09 -18.38 -1.75
N LYS A 4 14.88 -19.60 -1.25
CA LYS A 4 13.59 -20.04 -0.69
C LYS A 4 13.42 -19.67 0.80
N ASN A 5 14.51 -19.33 1.50
CA ASN A 5 14.45 -19.09 2.95
C ASN A 5 14.05 -17.64 3.32
N GLU A 6 14.32 -16.65 2.45
CA GLU A 6 13.94 -15.24 2.70
C GLU A 6 12.42 -14.97 2.58
N LEU A 7 11.66 -15.87 1.94
CA LEU A 7 10.20 -15.74 1.82
C LEU A 7 9.44 -16.34 3.02
N ALA A 8 10.12 -17.13 3.87
CA ALA A 8 9.49 -17.86 4.97
C ALA A 8 9.45 -17.06 6.29
N ASP A 9 10.38 -16.13 6.49
CA ASP A 9 10.67 -15.53 7.81
C ASP A 9 9.72 -14.38 8.20
N TRP A 10 9.17 -13.64 7.24
CA TRP A 10 8.29 -12.48 7.53
C TRP A 10 6.89 -12.84 8.06
N ARG A 11 6.49 -14.11 8.03
CA ARG A 11 5.18 -14.55 8.54
C ARG A 11 5.10 -14.56 10.06
N SER A 12 6.24 -14.55 10.74
CA SER A 12 6.37 -14.71 12.19
C SER A 12 6.57 -13.40 12.97
N SER A 13 6.74 -12.28 12.27
CA SER A 13 6.86 -10.98 12.94
C SER A 13 5.51 -10.53 13.54
N PRO A 14 5.53 -9.76 14.64
CA PRO A 14 4.32 -9.33 15.32
C PRO A 14 3.53 -8.34 14.46
N ARG A 15 2.32 -8.76 14.07
CA ARG A 15 1.43 -7.99 13.21
C ARG A 15 0.86 -6.79 13.96
N ARG A 16 1.40 -5.60 13.71
CA ARG A 16 0.85 -4.34 14.22
C ARG A 16 -0.04 -3.71 13.17
N PHE A 17 -1.31 -3.43 13.51
CA PHE A 17 -2.23 -2.67 12.66
C PHE A 17 -2.22 -1.20 13.06
N PHE A 18 -2.24 -0.31 12.06
CA PHE A 18 -2.17 1.14 12.27
C PHE A 18 -3.37 1.87 11.68
N GLY A 19 -3.62 1.70 10.38
CA GLY A 19 -4.67 2.44 9.67
C GLY A 19 -4.42 3.95 9.62
N LYS A 20 -3.14 4.38 9.59
CA LYS A 20 -2.74 5.80 9.65
C LYS A 20 -2.41 6.33 8.26
N GLN A 21 -2.78 7.58 7.99
CA GLN A 21 -2.34 8.29 6.78
C GLN A 21 -0.82 8.53 6.85
N ILE A 22 -0.16 8.47 5.70
CA ILE A 22 1.29 8.64 5.55
C ILE A 22 1.59 9.50 4.33
N ASP A 23 2.74 10.15 4.35
CA ASP A 23 3.33 10.79 3.17
C ASP A 23 4.20 9.78 2.43
N VAL A 24 4.06 9.72 1.10
CA VAL A 24 4.74 8.74 0.25
C VAL A 24 5.44 9.44 -0.90
N ALA A 25 6.73 9.20 -1.04
CA ALA A 25 7.47 9.55 -2.23
C ALA A 25 7.23 8.47 -3.30
N VAL A 26 6.95 8.90 -4.53
CA VAL A 26 6.74 8.02 -5.68
C VAL A 26 7.79 8.28 -6.75
N ASP A 27 8.13 7.25 -7.51
CA ASP A 27 8.99 7.37 -8.68
C ASP A 27 8.39 8.34 -9.73
N GLU A 28 9.25 9.16 -10.33
CA GLU A 28 8.90 10.13 -11.39
C GLU A 28 8.66 9.44 -12.74
N GLY A 29 9.05 8.17 -12.90
CA GLY A 29 8.97 7.36 -14.13
C GLY A 29 7.56 6.98 -14.64
N GLY A 30 6.50 7.60 -14.11
CA GLY A 30 5.13 7.51 -14.65
C GLY A 30 4.27 6.37 -14.09
N VAL A 31 4.86 5.34 -13.48
CA VAL A 31 4.12 4.41 -12.62
C VAL A 31 4.27 4.95 -11.20
N HIS A 32 3.19 5.42 -10.57
CA HIS A 32 3.17 5.91 -9.18
C HIS A 32 3.56 4.80 -8.19
N ARG A 33 4.84 4.42 -8.22
CA ARG A 33 5.45 3.33 -7.50
C ARG A 33 6.07 3.94 -6.25
N PRO A 34 5.68 3.49 -5.05
CA PRO A 34 6.22 4.07 -3.82
C PRO A 34 7.70 3.70 -3.69
N VAL A 35 8.53 4.70 -3.37
CA VAL A 35 9.98 4.56 -3.17
C VAL A 35 10.41 4.87 -1.73
N ALA A 36 9.64 5.68 -1.01
CA ALA A 36 9.82 5.91 0.43
C ALA A 36 8.51 6.38 1.05
N PHE A 37 8.39 6.28 2.37
CA PHE A 37 7.25 6.85 3.11
C PHE A 37 7.65 7.31 4.51
N SER A 38 6.91 8.28 5.05
CA SER A 38 7.10 8.78 6.42
C SER A 38 6.06 8.19 7.35
N PHE A 39 6.51 7.60 8.46
CA PHE A 39 5.65 6.96 9.45
C PHE A 39 6.28 7.00 10.85
N ASP A 40 5.50 7.34 11.88
CA ASP A 40 5.94 7.42 13.28
C ASP A 40 7.19 8.32 13.47
N ASP A 41 7.20 9.47 12.77
CA ASP A 41 8.31 10.44 12.72
C ASP A 41 9.62 9.91 12.10
N GLU A 42 9.57 8.75 11.45
CA GLU A 42 10.70 8.14 10.73
C GLU A 42 10.44 8.05 9.22
N VAL A 43 11.52 8.13 8.44
CA VAL A 43 11.48 7.92 6.98
C VAL A 43 11.93 6.51 6.67
N HIS A 44 11.06 5.75 6.01
CA HIS A 44 11.33 4.39 5.57
C HIS A 44 11.56 4.35 4.06
N GLU A 45 12.80 4.07 3.64
CA GLU A 45 13.14 3.83 2.24
C GLU A 45 12.71 2.43 1.80
N ILE A 46 12.06 2.31 0.65
CA ILE A 46 11.59 1.04 0.11
C ILE A 46 12.70 0.39 -0.72
N LYS A 47 13.24 -0.71 -0.19
CA LYS A 47 14.23 -1.55 -0.88
C LYS A 47 13.58 -2.39 -1.99
N VAL A 48 12.42 -2.99 -1.70
CA VAL A 48 11.72 -3.83 -2.68
C VAL A 48 10.20 -3.88 -2.42
N ILE A 49 9.43 -3.91 -3.50
CA ILE A 49 7.99 -4.21 -3.45
C ILE A 49 7.83 -5.72 -3.55
N LEU A 50 7.41 -6.34 -2.45
CA LEU A 50 7.20 -7.79 -2.36
C LEU A 50 5.91 -8.24 -3.02
N HIS A 51 4.88 -7.40 -2.99
CA HIS A 51 3.56 -7.72 -3.55
C HIS A 51 2.79 -6.47 -3.93
N TYR A 52 2.00 -6.55 -5.00
CA TYR A 52 1.09 -5.50 -5.46
C TYR A 52 -0.29 -6.09 -5.73
N ARG A 53 -1.34 -5.38 -5.33
CA ARG A 53 -2.73 -5.75 -5.63
C ARG A 53 -3.58 -4.51 -5.83
N GLU A 54 -4.34 -4.46 -6.92
CA GLU A 54 -5.43 -3.50 -7.07
C GLU A 54 -6.69 -4.05 -6.37
N ASP A 55 -7.28 -3.25 -5.49
CA ASP A 55 -8.60 -3.48 -4.93
C ASP A 55 -9.58 -2.55 -5.64
N SER A 56 -10.30 -3.17 -6.57
CA SER A 56 -11.33 -2.55 -7.37
C SER A 56 -12.69 -3.23 -7.17
N ASP A 57 -12.92 -3.76 -5.99
CA ASP A 57 -14.18 -4.37 -5.57
C ASP A 57 -15.24 -3.29 -5.24
N PHE A 58 -16.52 -3.66 -5.26
CA PHE A 58 -17.66 -2.79 -4.94
C PHE A 58 -18.08 -2.86 -3.46
N GLY A 59 -17.41 -3.70 -2.67
CA GLY A 59 -17.73 -3.94 -1.27
C GLY A 59 -19.01 -4.75 -1.04
N LYS A 60 -19.23 -5.19 0.21
CA LYS A 60 -20.40 -6.01 0.59
C LYS A 60 -21.63 -5.14 0.86
N GLY A 61 -22.22 -4.54 -0.17
CA GLY A 61 -23.40 -3.70 0.01
C GLY A 61 -24.18 -3.33 -1.25
N HIS A 62 -23.59 -3.49 -2.43
CA HIS A 62 -24.27 -3.10 -3.67
C HIS A 62 -25.12 -4.24 -4.25
N ARG A 63 -26.44 -4.10 -4.09
CA ARG A 63 -27.46 -4.84 -4.81
C ARG A 63 -28.03 -3.92 -5.90
N GLY A 64 -27.35 -3.82 -7.05
CA GLY A 64 -27.79 -2.94 -8.14
C GLY A 64 -26.76 -2.74 -9.27
N SER A 65 -27.06 -1.80 -10.19
CA SER A 65 -26.16 -1.43 -11.29
C SER A 65 -24.81 -0.92 -10.76
N HIS A 66 -23.76 -1.69 -11.04
CA HIS A 66 -22.39 -1.39 -10.64
C HIS A 66 -21.79 -0.28 -11.50
N ARG A 67 -21.70 0.93 -10.94
CA ARG A 67 -21.08 2.08 -11.61
C ARG A 67 -19.63 2.20 -11.18
N TRP A 68 -18.73 2.51 -12.12
CA TRP A 68 -17.28 2.42 -11.90
C TRP A 68 -16.75 3.28 -10.74
N TRP A 69 -17.41 4.40 -10.41
CA TRP A 69 -17.06 5.29 -9.30
C TRP A 69 -17.48 4.77 -7.92
N GLN A 70 -18.27 3.70 -7.87
CA GLN A 70 -18.66 3.01 -6.63
C GLN A 70 -17.64 1.94 -6.23
N ARG A 71 -16.61 1.72 -7.05
CA ARG A 71 -15.54 0.78 -6.73
C ARG A 71 -14.64 1.36 -5.66
N HIS A 72 -14.02 0.49 -4.88
CA HIS A 72 -12.79 0.88 -4.21
C HIS A 72 -11.77 1.24 -5.31
N HIS A 73 -11.01 2.30 -5.10
CA HIS A 73 -9.97 2.72 -6.03
C HIS A 73 -8.61 2.61 -5.36
N ARG A 74 -8.34 1.45 -4.74
CA ARG A 74 -7.20 1.27 -3.84
C ARG A 74 -6.13 0.40 -4.47
N ASN A 75 -4.88 0.83 -4.31
CA ASN A 75 -3.72 0.04 -4.73
C ASN A 75 -2.93 -0.34 -3.48
N TYR A 76 -2.85 -1.63 -3.18
CA TYR A 76 -2.12 -2.17 -2.04
C TYR A 76 -0.72 -2.60 -2.45
N TYR A 77 0.26 -2.24 -1.62
CA TYR A 77 1.65 -2.59 -1.77
C TYR A 77 2.14 -3.24 -0.48
N ARG A 78 2.78 -4.41 -0.59
CA ARG A 78 3.63 -4.91 0.47
C ARG A 78 5.06 -4.56 0.13
N VAL A 79 5.72 -3.83 1.01
CA VAL A 79 7.03 -3.26 0.79
C VAL A 79 7.99 -3.75 1.87
N LYS A 80 9.24 -3.98 1.49
CA LYS A 80 10.34 -4.24 2.41
C LYS A 80 11.25 -3.02 2.41
N THR A 81 11.55 -2.50 3.60
CA THR A 81 12.40 -1.32 3.77
C THR A 81 13.88 -1.67 3.67
N THR A 82 14.74 -0.67 3.61
CA THR A 82 16.21 -0.84 3.70
C THR A 82 16.65 -1.41 5.04
N ASN A 83 15.88 -1.18 6.11
CA ASN A 83 16.06 -1.77 7.44
C ASN A 83 15.48 -3.20 7.56
N ASP A 84 15.13 -3.82 6.44
CA ASP A 84 14.54 -5.15 6.31
C ASP A 84 13.17 -5.33 7.02
N GLU A 85 12.51 -4.25 7.41
CA GLU A 85 11.13 -4.25 7.93
C GLU A 85 10.12 -4.41 6.79
N ILE A 86 8.95 -4.96 7.09
CA ILE A 86 7.91 -5.19 6.07
C ILE A 86 6.62 -4.49 6.47
N PHE A 87 6.11 -3.67 5.54
CA PHE A 87 4.87 -2.93 5.71
C PHE A 87 3.88 -3.26 4.59
N GLU A 88 2.60 -3.16 4.89
CA GLU A 88 1.58 -2.94 3.88
C GLU A 88 1.12 -1.49 3.92
N ILE A 89 1.19 -0.87 2.75
CA ILE A 89 0.64 0.46 2.49
C ILE A 89 -0.40 0.35 1.39
N TYR A 90 -1.34 1.30 1.35
CA TYR A 90 -2.21 1.44 0.20
C TYR A 90 -2.40 2.90 -0.20
N HIS A 91 -2.58 3.09 -1.50
CA HIS A 91 -2.97 4.35 -2.11
C HIS A 91 -4.46 4.29 -2.38
N ASP A 92 -5.25 5.13 -1.73
CA ASP A 92 -6.62 5.40 -2.12
C ASP A 92 -6.61 6.48 -3.19
N ARG A 93 -6.95 6.12 -4.43
CA ARG A 93 -6.94 7.05 -5.57
C ARG A 93 -8.17 7.96 -5.59
N GLY A 94 -9.16 7.69 -4.75
CA GLY A 94 -10.48 8.30 -4.84
C GLY A 94 -11.21 7.90 -6.14
N ALA A 95 -12.51 8.16 -6.19
CA ALA A 95 -13.34 7.89 -7.36
C ALA A 95 -13.26 8.99 -8.44
N SER A 96 -12.66 10.14 -8.13
CA SER A 96 -12.53 11.27 -9.06
C SER A 96 -11.10 11.43 -9.56
N THR A 97 -10.96 11.60 -10.88
CA THR A 97 -9.67 11.94 -11.51
C THR A 97 -9.32 13.42 -11.36
N GLU A 98 -10.33 14.28 -11.16
CA GLU A 98 -10.20 15.75 -11.12
C GLU A 98 -9.82 16.26 -9.73
N HIS A 99 -10.34 15.63 -8.68
CA HIS A 99 -10.04 16.02 -7.30
C HIS A 99 -8.88 15.19 -6.73
N ARG A 100 -7.66 15.64 -7.02
CA ARG A 100 -6.43 15.00 -6.52
C ARG A 100 -6.29 15.06 -4.99
N ASP A 101 -6.95 16.01 -4.33
CA ASP A 101 -6.86 16.21 -2.88
C ASP A 101 -7.45 15.06 -2.05
N TYR A 102 -8.29 14.20 -2.66
CA TYR A 102 -8.83 13.00 -2.01
C TYR A 102 -7.92 11.77 -2.13
N ARG A 103 -6.73 11.94 -2.71
CA ARG A 103 -5.77 10.85 -2.84
C ARG A 103 -4.92 10.79 -1.60
N HIS A 104 -5.03 9.70 -0.87
CA HIS A 104 -4.33 9.52 0.38
C HIS A 104 -3.61 8.19 0.40
N TRP A 105 -2.43 8.19 1.00
CA TRP A 105 -1.69 6.99 1.29
C TRP A 105 -1.86 6.63 2.76
N TYR A 106 -1.91 5.34 3.04
CA TYR A 106 -2.06 4.82 4.38
C TYR A 106 -1.12 3.66 4.62
N VAL A 107 -0.61 3.55 5.84
CA VAL A 107 -0.02 2.33 6.36
C VAL A 107 -1.09 1.53 7.10
N THR A 108 -1.27 0.27 6.72
CA THR A 108 -2.26 -0.60 7.37
C THR A 108 -1.60 -1.49 8.41
N ARG A 109 -0.48 -2.10 8.07
CA ARG A 109 0.16 -3.09 8.93
C ARG A 109 1.67 -3.14 8.77
N GLN A 110 2.34 -3.44 9.85
CA GLN A 110 3.71 -3.96 9.87
C GLN A 110 3.62 -5.46 10.11
N PHE A 111 4.43 -6.22 9.37
CA PHE A 111 4.51 -7.66 9.51
C PHE A 111 5.57 -8.00 10.51
#